data_AF-A0A839I1B5-F1
#
_entry.id   AF-A0A839I1B5-F1
#
_cell.length_a   1.000
_cell.length_b   1.000
_cell.length_c   1.000
_cell.angle_alpha   90.00
_cell.angle_beta   90.00
_cell.angle_gamma   90.00
#
_symmetry.space_group_name_H-M   'P 1'
#
loop_
_entity.id
_entity.type
_entity.pdbx_description
1 polymer ?
#
loop_
_entity_poly.entity_id
_entity_poly.type
_entity_poly.pdbx_seq_one_letter_code
_entity_poly.pdbx_strand_id
1 'polypeptide(L)'
;MDSRENKVKKSEKNESNKIPKWAKTILIAAAFFPCIVFAHPHSWVDMTTTIEGTENTITGLAMNWTFDAMTSAYALDGEDLSSENRVETMRKLADSMINNVSGSHYYTYFDE
;
A
#
# COMPACT_ATOMS: atom_id res chain seq x y z
N MET A 1 11.59 -20.26 -65.08
CA MET A 1 11.86 -19.53 -63.83
C MET A 1 11.22 -20.31 -62.70
N ASP A 2 12.03 -20.94 -61.87
CA ASP A 2 11.69 -22.18 -61.17
C ASP A 2 11.02 -21.95 -59.80
N SER A 3 9.84 -22.54 -59.60
CA SER A 3 9.11 -22.59 -58.33
C SER A 3 9.94 -23.17 -57.17
N ARG A 4 10.99 -23.94 -57.48
CA ARG A 4 11.92 -24.50 -56.49
C ARG A 4 12.79 -23.41 -55.85
N GLU A 5 13.22 -22.40 -56.60
CA GLU A 5 14.02 -21.29 -56.04
C GLU A 5 13.22 -20.48 -55.02
N ASN A 6 11.93 -20.25 -55.28
CA ASN A 6 11.05 -19.56 -54.33
C ASN A 6 10.82 -20.39 -53.05
N LYS A 7 10.79 -21.72 -53.16
CA LYS A 7 10.63 -22.62 -52.01
C LYS A 7 11.89 -22.67 -51.15
N VAL A 8 13.06 -22.68 -51.78
CA VAL A 8 14.38 -22.62 -51.10
C VAL A 8 14.58 -21.28 -50.40
N LYS A 9 14.32 -20.16 -51.10
CA LYS A 9 14.40 -18.82 -50.48
C LYS A 9 13.41 -18.65 -49.32
N LYS A 10 12.23 -19.26 -49.40
CA LYS A 10 11.23 -19.25 -48.31
C LYS A 10 11.63 -20.15 -47.14
N SER A 11 12.28 -21.29 -47.37
CA SER A 11 12.80 -22.13 -46.28
C SER A 11 13.99 -21.48 -45.59
N GLU A 12 14.94 -20.91 -46.33
CA GLU A 12 16.10 -20.20 -45.77
C GLU A 12 15.70 -18.99 -44.91
N LYS A 13 14.72 -18.20 -45.39
CA LYS A 13 14.19 -17.05 -44.63
C LYS A 13 13.40 -17.46 -43.38
N ASN A 14 12.85 -18.68 -43.36
CA ASN A 14 12.15 -19.23 -42.19
C ASN A 14 13.13 -19.84 -41.17
N GLU A 15 14.30 -20.30 -41.63
CA GLU A 15 15.37 -20.74 -40.74
C GLU A 15 16.11 -19.57 -40.08
N SER A 16 16.26 -18.44 -40.78
CA SER A 16 16.93 -17.24 -40.25
C SER A 16 16.13 -16.52 -39.15
N ASN A 17 14.83 -16.75 -39.06
CA ASN A 17 13.94 -16.13 -38.06
C ASN A 17 13.71 -17.01 -36.82
N LYS A 18 14.47 -18.10 -36.67
CA LYS A 18 14.34 -19.00 -35.51
C LYS A 18 14.94 -18.32 -34.27
N ILE A 19 14.08 -17.99 -33.32
CA ILE A 19 14.49 -17.47 -32.00
C ILE A 19 15.54 -18.43 -31.40
N PRO A 20 16.74 -17.96 -31.06
CA PRO A 20 17.80 -18.83 -30.61
C PRO A 20 17.42 -19.48 -29.27
N LYS A 21 17.87 -20.72 -29.06
CA LYS A 21 17.50 -21.52 -27.87
C LYS A 21 17.82 -20.81 -26.55
N TRP A 22 18.95 -20.09 -26.50
CA TRP A 22 19.34 -19.30 -25.33
C TRP A 22 18.34 -18.17 -25.03
N ALA A 23 17.76 -17.53 -26.05
CA ALA A 23 16.77 -16.48 -25.84
C ALA A 23 15.48 -17.06 -25.26
N LYS A 24 15.09 -18.27 -25.66
CA LYS A 24 13.97 -18.99 -25.04
C LYS A 24 14.27 -19.36 -23.58
N THR A 25 15.49 -19.83 -23.29
CA THR A 25 15.92 -20.15 -21.92
C THR A 25 15.93 -18.92 -21.03
N ILE A 26 16.46 -17.78 -21.51
CA ILE A 26 16.43 -16.50 -20.78
C ILE A 26 14.99 -16.05 -20.53
N LEU A 27 14.11 -16.17 -21.53
CA LEU A 27 12.72 -15.74 -21.41
C LEU A 27 11.93 -16.60 -20.41
N ILE A 28 12.22 -17.91 -20.36
CA ILE A 28 11.68 -18.80 -19.33
C ILE A 28 12.24 -18.43 -17.95
N ALA A 29 13.55 -18.23 -17.82
CA ALA A 29 14.16 -17.85 -16.55
C ALA A 29 13.64 -16.50 -16.02
N ALA A 30 13.42 -15.52 -16.90
CA ALA A 30 12.83 -14.23 -16.57
C ALA A 30 11.37 -14.35 -16.11
N ALA A 31 10.59 -15.30 -16.64
CA ALA A 31 9.23 -15.55 -16.20
C ALA A 31 9.15 -16.15 -14.77
N PHE A 32 10.21 -16.81 -14.32
CA PHE A 32 10.35 -17.33 -12.95
C PHE A 32 11.10 -16.39 -12.00
N PHE A 33 11.45 -15.18 -12.45
CA PHE A 33 12.07 -14.17 -11.59
C PHE A 33 10.96 -13.40 -10.89
N PRO A 34 10.63 -13.67 -9.61
CA PRO A 34 9.68 -12.83 -8.91
C PRO A 34 10.28 -11.43 -8.81
N CYS A 35 9.56 -10.41 -9.29
CA CYS A 35 9.83 -9.05 -8.85
C CYS A 35 9.64 -9.03 -7.34
N ILE A 36 10.68 -8.66 -6.59
CA ILE A 36 10.54 -8.38 -5.17
C ILE A 36 9.71 -7.10 -5.07
N VAL A 37 8.40 -7.26 -4.90
CA VAL A 37 7.49 -6.15 -4.65
C VAL A 37 7.35 -6.01 -3.14
N PHE A 38 7.90 -4.93 -2.58
CA PHE A 38 7.69 -4.56 -1.19
C PHE A 38 6.33 -3.89 -1.06
N ALA A 39 5.25 -4.68 -1.13
CA ALA A 39 3.94 -4.21 -0.72
C ALA A 39 3.90 -4.21 0.81
N HIS A 40 4.04 -3.04 1.42
CA HIS A 40 3.77 -2.86 2.84
C HIS A 40 2.25 -2.91 3.09
N PRO A 41 1.78 -3.37 4.25
CA PRO A 41 0.36 -3.30 4.59
C PRO A 41 -0.07 -1.83 4.60
N HIS A 42 -1.16 -1.53 3.89
CA HIS A 42 -1.77 -0.21 3.91
C HIS A 42 -2.81 -0.16 5.03
N SER A 43 -2.63 0.77 5.96
CA SER A 43 -3.67 1.16 6.91
C SER A 43 -4.47 2.32 6.32
N TRP A 44 -5.79 2.29 6.52
CA TRP A 44 -6.67 3.39 6.12
C TRP A 44 -7.28 4.04 7.35
N VAL A 45 -7.36 5.37 7.30
CA VAL A 45 -8.01 6.21 8.30
C VAL A 45 -8.96 7.14 7.59
N ASP A 46 -10.23 7.11 7.98
CA ASP A 46 -11.20 8.14 7.62
C ASP A 46 -11.20 9.22 8.72
N MET A 47 -11.14 10.48 8.32
CA MET A 47 -11.03 11.63 9.22
C MET A 47 -12.12 12.64 8.94
N THR A 48 -12.89 12.97 9.98
CA THR A 48 -13.82 14.10 9.97
C THR A 48 -13.30 15.20 10.89
N THR A 49 -13.14 16.42 10.35
CA THR A 49 -12.70 17.58 11.11
C THR A 49 -13.82 18.61 11.23
N THR A 50 -14.11 19.00 12.47
CA THR A 50 -15.04 20.07 12.81
C THR A 50 -14.25 21.28 13.29
N ILE A 51 -14.54 22.45 12.73
CA ILE A 51 -13.93 23.71 13.15
C ILE A 51 -14.71 24.22 14.36
N GLU A 52 -14.00 24.51 15.44
CA GLU A 52 -14.57 25.08 16.65
C GLU A 52 -14.22 26.57 16.75
N GLY A 53 -15.18 27.39 17.19
CA GLY A 53 -14.98 28.83 17.27
C GLY A 53 -16.27 29.63 17.34
N THR A 54 -16.13 30.94 17.20
CA THR A 54 -17.21 31.90 17.02
C THR A 54 -17.25 32.37 15.55
N GLU A 55 -18.22 33.20 15.18
CA GLU A 55 -18.34 33.74 13.81
C GLU A 55 -17.06 34.40 13.28
N ASN A 56 -16.22 34.94 14.17
CA ASN A 56 -15.05 35.73 13.81
C ASN A 56 -13.73 35.11 14.29
N THR A 57 -13.76 34.00 15.02
CA THR A 57 -12.54 33.43 15.62
C THR A 57 -12.62 31.93 15.66
N ILE A 58 -11.65 31.27 15.02
CA ILE A 58 -11.42 29.83 15.17
C ILE A 58 -10.64 29.62 16.46
N THR A 59 -11.17 28.77 17.35
CA THR A 59 -10.55 28.45 18.64
C THR A 59 -9.99 27.03 18.70
N GLY A 60 -10.37 26.16 17.76
CA GLY A 60 -9.92 24.78 17.76
C GLY A 60 -10.35 23.98 16.54
N LEU A 61 -9.80 22.76 16.45
CA LEU A 61 -10.20 21.74 15.49
C LEU A 61 -10.50 20.46 16.27
N ALA A 62 -11.75 20.00 16.20
CA ALA A 62 -12.13 18.68 16.71
C ALA A 62 -12.03 17.66 15.58
N MET A 63 -11.32 16.56 15.79
CA MET A 63 -11.13 15.52 14.77
C MET A 63 -11.62 14.17 15.27
N ASN A 64 -12.37 13.47 14.41
CA ASN A 64 -12.78 12.09 14.64
C ASN A 64 -12.10 11.18 13.61
N TRP A 65 -11.35 10.18 14.08
CA TRP A 65 -10.55 9.28 13.24
C TRP A 65 -11.11 7.86 13.34
N THR A 66 -11.44 7.27 12.19
CA THR A 66 -11.95 5.90 12.10
C THR A 66 -10.96 5.04 11.33
N PHE A 67 -10.39 4.05 12.01
CA PHE A 67 -9.46 3.10 11.42
C PHE A 67 -10.20 1.96 10.73
N ASP A 68 -9.59 1.38 9.69
CA ASP A 68 -10.10 0.17 9.07
C ASP A 68 -10.10 -1.03 10.04
N ALA A 69 -10.87 -2.07 9.70
CA ALA A 69 -11.07 -3.23 10.54
C ALA A 69 -9.77 -4.04 10.81
N MET A 70 -8.86 -4.11 9.84
CA MET A 70 -7.62 -4.86 9.98
C MET A 70 -6.66 -4.12 10.92
N THR A 71 -6.49 -2.82 10.73
CA THR A 71 -5.67 -1.98 11.62
C THR A 71 -6.23 -1.98 13.05
N SER A 72 -7.56 -1.90 13.19
CA SER A 72 -8.23 -1.96 14.50
C SER A 72 -8.02 -3.31 15.20
N ALA A 73 -8.13 -4.42 14.47
CA ALA A 73 -7.89 -5.75 15.03
C ALA A 73 -6.45 -5.91 15.52
N TYR A 74 -5.48 -5.42 14.74
CA TYR A 74 -4.07 -5.45 15.13
C TYR A 74 -3.79 -4.58 16.36
N ALA A 75 -4.39 -3.39 16.42
CA ALA A 75 -4.22 -2.47 17.56
C ALA A 75 -4.80 -3.01 18.88
N LEU A 76 -5.80 -3.89 18.79
CA LEU A 76 -6.47 -4.49 19.96
C LEU A 76 -5.90 -5.86 20.32
N ASP A 77 -4.97 -6.40 19.53
CA ASP A 77 -4.45 -7.74 19.75
C ASP A 77 -3.60 -7.80 21.03
N GLY A 78 -3.93 -8.73 21.92
CA GLY A 78 -3.28 -8.88 23.22
C GLY A 78 -3.69 -7.87 24.31
N GLU A 79 -4.59 -6.93 24.01
CA GLU A 79 -5.10 -5.95 24.98
C GLU A 79 -6.16 -6.55 25.92
N ASP A 80 -6.21 -6.08 27.18
CA ASP A 80 -7.25 -6.48 28.14
C ASP A 80 -8.52 -5.63 27.96
N LEU A 81 -9.55 -6.24 27.38
CA LEU A 81 -10.85 -5.61 27.08
C LEU A 81 -11.98 -6.08 28.00
N SER A 82 -11.65 -6.69 29.15
CA SER A 82 -12.59 -6.96 30.24
C SER A 82 -13.36 -5.70 30.63
N SER A 83 -14.57 -5.86 31.14
CA SER A 83 -15.45 -4.73 31.49
C SER A 83 -14.78 -3.75 32.44
N GLU A 84 -13.97 -4.27 33.35
CA GLU A 84 -13.29 -3.51 34.40
C GLU A 84 -12.15 -2.66 33.84
N ASN A 85 -11.40 -3.17 32.86
CA ASN A 85 -10.18 -2.53 32.35
C ASN A 85 -10.38 -1.80 31.01
N ARG A 86 -11.47 -2.08 30.28
CA ARG A 86 -11.70 -1.58 28.91
C ARG A 86 -11.47 -0.08 28.75
N VAL A 87 -12.01 0.74 29.64
CA VAL A 87 -11.89 2.21 29.52
C VAL A 87 -10.43 2.64 29.62
N GLU A 88 -9.69 2.11 30.59
CA GLU A 88 -8.28 2.45 30.79
C GLU A 88 -7.40 1.89 29.68
N THR A 89 -7.66 0.67 29.20
CA THR A 89 -6.98 0.07 28.05
C THR A 89 -7.18 0.92 26.79
N MET A 90 -8.42 1.31 26.47
CA MET A 90 -8.70 2.18 25.31
C MET A 90 -8.03 3.55 25.45
N ARG A 91 -8.00 4.12 26.66
CA ARG A 91 -7.31 5.40 26.92
C ARG A 91 -5.81 5.30 26.65
N LYS A 92 -5.16 4.26 27.16
CA LYS A 92 -3.74 4.00 26.89
C LYS A 92 -3.45 3.76 25.41
N LEU A 93 -4.32 3.03 24.73
CA LEU A 93 -4.18 2.78 23.30
C LEU A 93 -4.30 4.08 22.50
N ALA A 94 -5.28 4.93 22.81
CA ALA A 94 -5.43 6.25 22.19
C ALA A 94 -4.21 7.15 22.42
N ASP A 95 -3.71 7.21 23.67
CA ASP A 95 -2.49 7.97 24.01
C ASP A 95 -1.28 7.48 23.21
N SER A 96 -1.11 6.15 23.11
CA SER A 96 -0.03 5.53 22.33
C SER A 96 -0.13 5.88 20.84
N MET A 97 -1.33 5.77 20.25
CA MET A 97 -1.57 6.12 18.85
C MET A 97 -1.23 7.59 18.56
N ILE A 98 -1.74 8.52 19.38
CA ILE A 98 -1.47 9.97 19.24
C ILE A 98 0.04 10.25 19.33
N ASN A 99 0.72 9.66 20.32
CA ASN A 99 2.15 9.86 20.49
C ASN A 99 2.96 9.30 19.32
N ASN A 100 2.60 8.13 18.80
CA ASN A 100 3.31 7.49 17.68
C ASN A 100 3.18 8.28 16.37
N VAL A 101 2.02 8.92 16.15
CA VAL A 101 1.81 9.74 14.94
C VAL A 101 2.20 11.20 15.13
N SER A 102 2.48 11.67 16.36
CA SER A 102 2.90 13.05 16.65
C SER A 102 4.15 13.51 15.92
N GLY A 103 5.11 12.62 15.69
CA GLY A 103 6.30 12.89 14.88
C GLY A 103 6.04 12.89 13.37
N SER A 104 4.86 12.44 12.95
CA SER A 104 4.42 12.51 11.57
C SER A 104 3.60 13.79 11.41
N HIS A 105 3.84 14.54 10.33
CA HIS A 105 3.15 15.80 10.04
C HIS A 105 1.68 15.58 9.59
N TYR A 106 0.90 14.78 10.32
CA TYR A 106 -0.51 14.47 10.06
C TYR A 106 -1.48 15.37 10.83
N TYR A 107 -1.00 16.10 11.83
CA TYR A 107 -1.80 17.07 12.57
C TYR A 107 -1.89 18.40 11.84
N THR A 108 -3.01 19.09 12.02
CA THR A 108 -3.17 20.48 11.61
C THR A 108 -2.88 21.37 12.80
N TYR A 109 -2.02 22.37 12.61
CA TYR A 109 -1.61 23.32 13.64
C TYR A 109 -2.02 24.73 13.25
N PHE A 110 -2.33 25.55 14.26
CA PHE A 110 -2.33 27.00 14.12
C PHE A 110 -0.94 27.47 14.54
N ASP A 111 -0.10 27.76 13.56
CA ASP A 111 1.18 28.40 13.81
C ASP A 111 0.96 29.92 13.90
N GLU A 112 1.65 30.60 14.82
CA GLU A 112 1.69 32.08 14.91
C GLU A 112 2.55 32.71 13.80
#